data_AF-A0AAD8B5R7-F1
#
_entry.id   AF-A0AAD8B5R7-F1
#
_cell.length_a   1.000
_cell.length_b   1.000
_cell.length_c   1.000
_cell.angle_alpha   90.00
_cell.angle_beta   90.00
_cell.angle_gamma   90.00
#
_symmetry.space_group_name_H-M   'P 1'
#
loop_
_entity.id
_entity.type
_entity.pdbx_description
1 polymer ?
#
loop_
_entity_poly.entity_id
_entity_poly.type
_entity_poly.pdbx_seq_one_letter_code
_entity_poly.pdbx_strand_id
1 'polypeptide(L)'
;MDLTCGEAVSVIAVVGICLFLLKHQTVSLPPSLVRPFPLIGHLLHVNTDFRVNIPKWRMKCGDIFSVQLGAQLFVVLNGYDVIKEALVKKTDDFSERPRMHMDEIMIAQGRDVQINSGPVWKEKRTVVITILKKFGMGKKLLASRVQDEVKYYLDHLHGFDGHPVDIRRITTLSTANIICHILTGQRYAYHDETLCKLVDEMDRFTNSNQQAAVTIFFPFLKYLRRDTALRRGVLEIQRRLQSFIESSKDKDSEDNFIASYQAEREGKLRRGEATTMNEFNLLKTVFDLFLGGTETTSTTITWFALFMLNYPDVQEKIFEEINKCVGTERPPTLEDRPKLVYLNAAIKETLRRASILPQSVARLCPNEVILRGYTIPKGTIIVPNLDSVLFDETIWGPDPWSFRPERFIDEKGEIKNPEELIPFGIGHRACPGESLAQTELFLYLSSLIQRYHLLPVMPGVPSSLNYKCGLTMTPEYFQIKLMERKK
;
A
#
# COMPACT_ATOMS: atom_id res chain seq x y z
N MET A 1 45.49 -33.15 16.11
CA MET A 1 44.27 -33.81 15.61
C MET A 1 43.62 -32.82 14.65
N ASP A 2 43.98 -32.92 13.38
CA ASP A 2 43.42 -32.07 12.34
C ASP A 2 42.04 -32.60 11.99
N LEU A 3 40.99 -31.90 12.43
CA LEU A 3 39.64 -32.21 11.97
C LEU A 3 39.63 -32.05 10.45
N THR A 4 39.22 -33.11 9.76
CA THR A 4 38.99 -33.02 8.32
C THR A 4 37.87 -32.00 8.06
N CYS A 5 37.92 -31.30 6.93
CA CYS A 5 36.96 -30.24 6.59
C CYS A 5 35.47 -30.69 6.74
N GLY A 6 35.18 -31.97 6.50
CA GLY A 6 33.85 -32.57 6.71
C GLY A 6 33.44 -32.74 8.17
N GLU A 7 34.36 -33.07 9.08
CA GLU A 7 34.07 -33.20 10.51
C GLU A 7 33.85 -31.82 11.15
N ALA A 8 34.61 -30.80 10.73
CA ALA A 8 34.42 -29.43 11.18
C ALA A 8 33.04 -28.87 10.77
N VAL A 9 32.60 -29.12 9.53
CA VAL A 9 31.25 -28.72 9.06
C VAL A 9 30.16 -29.43 9.84
N SER A 10 30.36 -30.72 10.14
CA SER A 10 29.40 -31.53 10.90
C SER A 10 29.26 -31.04 12.34
N VAL A 11 30.38 -30.72 13.01
CA VAL A 11 30.37 -30.17 14.37
C VAL A 11 29.71 -28.79 14.40
N ILE A 12 29.99 -27.91 13.42
CA ILE A 12 29.33 -26.59 13.31
C ILE A 12 27.83 -26.76 13.09
N ALA A 13 27.40 -27.70 12.25
CA ALA A 13 26.00 -27.99 12.02
C ALA A 13 25.31 -28.50 13.29
N VAL A 14 25.92 -29.42 14.02
CA VAL A 14 25.38 -29.97 15.28
C VAL A 14 25.31 -28.90 16.36
N VAL A 15 26.37 -28.11 16.56
CA VAL A 15 26.38 -27.00 17.52
C VAL A 15 25.35 -25.93 17.13
N GLY A 16 25.22 -25.62 15.83
CA GLY A 16 24.19 -24.71 15.32
C GLY A 16 22.78 -25.22 15.58
N ILE A 17 22.52 -26.51 15.39
CA ILE A 17 21.23 -27.17 15.69
C ILE A 17 20.97 -27.14 17.20
N CYS A 18 21.95 -27.47 18.04
CA CYS A 18 21.81 -27.45 19.49
C CYS A 18 21.54 -26.03 20.03
N LEU A 19 22.28 -25.02 19.57
CA LEU A 19 22.05 -23.62 19.96
C LEU A 19 20.68 -23.12 19.47
N PHE A 20 20.25 -23.54 18.28
CA PHE A 20 18.92 -23.23 17.75
C PHE A 20 17.81 -23.84 18.61
N LEU A 21 17.93 -25.13 18.98
CA LEU A 21 16.98 -25.82 19.84
C LEU A 21 16.93 -25.23 21.26
N LEU A 22 18.09 -24.87 21.82
CA LEU A 22 18.19 -24.24 23.15
C LEU A 22 17.55 -22.85 23.18
N LYS A 23 17.74 -22.03 22.14
CA LYS A 23 17.12 -20.70 22.03
C LYS A 23 15.59 -20.76 21.97
N HIS A 24 15.02 -21.85 21.45
CA HIS A 24 13.57 -22.05 21.36
C HIS A 24 12.94 -22.67 22.62
N GLN A 25 13.73 -23.19 23.57
CA GLN A 25 13.21 -23.85 24.78
C GLN A 25 13.11 -22.94 26.01
N THR A 26 13.83 -21.82 26.06
CA THR A 26 13.96 -20.99 27.28
C THR A 26 13.05 -19.77 27.33
N VAL A 27 12.36 -19.44 26.22
CA VAL A 27 11.57 -18.20 26.07
C VAL A 27 10.13 -18.54 25.67
N SER A 28 9.15 -17.88 26.28
CA SER A 28 7.72 -17.99 25.92
C SER A 28 7.43 -17.31 24.57
N LEU A 29 7.95 -17.88 23.49
CA LEU A 29 7.74 -17.37 22.13
C LEU A 29 6.29 -17.59 21.69
N PRO A 30 5.74 -16.75 20.79
CA PRO A 30 4.47 -17.05 20.15
C PRO A 30 4.47 -18.44 19.51
N PRO A 31 3.36 -19.19 19.59
CA PRO A 31 3.26 -20.53 19.06
C PRO A 31 3.55 -20.56 17.55
N SER A 32 4.14 -21.65 17.05
CA SER A 32 4.30 -21.92 15.62
C SER A 32 3.47 -23.15 15.23
N LEU A 33 3.03 -23.20 13.98
CA LEU A 33 2.18 -24.30 13.49
C LEU A 33 2.86 -25.67 13.60
N VAL A 34 4.15 -25.69 13.25
CA VAL A 34 5.02 -26.85 13.25
C VAL A 34 6.37 -26.44 13.82
N ARG A 35 7.23 -27.39 14.17
CA ARG A 35 8.61 -27.07 14.53
C ARG A 35 9.36 -26.61 13.27
N PRO A 36 10.12 -25.50 13.34
CA PRO A 36 10.91 -25.04 12.20
C PRO A 36 12.00 -26.06 11.85
N PHE A 37 12.20 -26.31 10.56
CA PHE A 37 13.34 -27.07 10.10
C PHE A 37 14.64 -26.30 10.37
N PRO A 38 15.76 -26.99 10.69
CA PRO A 38 17.07 -26.35 10.77
C PRO A 38 17.37 -25.57 9.47
N LEU A 39 17.92 -24.36 9.60
CA LEU A 39 18.35 -23.45 8.53
C LEU A 39 17.24 -22.84 7.65
N ILE A 40 16.23 -23.60 7.23
CA ILE A 40 15.17 -23.10 6.32
C ILE A 40 13.90 -22.64 7.05
N GLY A 41 13.72 -23.03 8.32
CA GLY A 41 12.57 -22.68 9.13
C GLY A 41 11.26 -23.30 8.60
N HIS A 42 10.26 -22.46 8.36
CA HIS A 42 8.94 -22.84 7.87
C HIS A 42 8.75 -22.67 6.37
N LEU A 43 9.82 -22.44 5.60
CA LEU A 43 9.69 -22.09 4.18
C LEU A 43 8.86 -23.09 3.37
N LEU A 44 8.97 -24.38 3.67
CA LEU A 44 8.19 -25.44 3.00
C LEU A 44 6.69 -25.43 3.33
N HIS A 45 6.32 -24.75 4.42
CA HIS A 45 4.94 -24.63 4.90
C HIS A 45 4.32 -23.26 4.56
N VAL A 46 5.09 -22.35 3.96
CA VAL A 46 4.63 -21.02 3.55
C VAL A 46 4.45 -21.00 2.02
N ASN A 47 3.21 -20.84 1.58
CA ASN A 47 2.88 -20.49 0.19
C ASN A 47 3.03 -18.97 -0.02
N THR A 48 3.20 -18.55 -1.27
CA THR A 48 3.29 -17.15 -1.68
C THR A 48 2.00 -16.38 -1.41
N ASP A 49 0.84 -17.04 -1.39
CA ASP A 49 -0.43 -16.42 -1.03
C ASP A 49 -0.68 -16.45 0.49
N PHE A 50 -0.43 -15.31 1.13
CA PHE A 50 -0.65 -15.12 2.56
C PHE A 50 -2.13 -15.13 2.96
N ARG A 51 -3.04 -14.70 2.08
CA ARG A 51 -4.49 -14.64 2.35
C ARG A 51 -5.09 -16.04 2.52
N VAL A 52 -4.47 -17.07 1.91
CA VAL A 52 -4.86 -18.47 2.07
C VAL A 52 -4.21 -19.14 3.29
N ASN A 53 -2.95 -18.81 3.59
CA ASN A 53 -2.20 -19.51 4.64
C ASN A 53 -2.46 -18.98 6.04
N ILE A 54 -2.44 -17.65 6.22
CA ILE A 54 -2.52 -17.04 7.55
C ILE A 54 -3.79 -17.48 8.31
N PRO A 55 -4.98 -17.56 7.68
CA PRO A 55 -6.17 -18.08 8.37
C PRO A 55 -6.00 -19.51 8.90
N LYS A 56 -5.38 -20.41 8.13
CA LYS A 56 -5.11 -21.80 8.55
C LYS A 56 -4.19 -21.87 9.77
N TRP A 57 -3.21 -20.97 9.83
CA TRP A 57 -2.29 -20.87 10.96
C TRP A 57 -2.96 -20.23 12.16
N ARG A 58 -3.74 -19.15 11.97
CA ARG A 58 -4.52 -18.48 13.01
C ARG A 58 -5.47 -19.44 13.71
N MET A 59 -6.17 -20.30 12.96
CA MET A 59 -7.09 -21.31 13.56
C MET A 59 -6.39 -22.27 14.53
N LYS A 60 -5.10 -22.57 14.32
CA LYS A 60 -4.36 -23.56 15.12
C LYS A 60 -3.49 -22.92 16.21
N CYS A 61 -2.94 -21.75 15.95
CA CYS A 61 -1.98 -21.07 16.83
C CYS A 61 -2.59 -19.90 17.61
N GLY A 62 -3.79 -19.45 17.24
CA GLY A 62 -4.42 -18.24 17.79
C GLY A 62 -3.99 -16.96 17.07
N ASP A 63 -4.31 -15.82 17.69
CA ASP A 63 -4.16 -14.50 17.07
C ASP A 63 -2.71 -14.01 16.95
N ILE A 64 -1.79 -14.55 17.76
CA ILE A 64 -0.37 -14.23 17.73
C ILE A 64 0.40 -15.53 17.48
N PHE A 65 1.12 -15.61 16.37
CA PHE A 65 1.92 -16.79 16.06
C PHE A 65 3.24 -16.43 15.38
N SER A 66 4.21 -17.32 15.49
CA SER A 66 5.55 -17.14 14.95
C SER A 66 5.76 -17.95 13.67
N VAL A 67 6.50 -17.34 12.74
CA VAL A 67 6.96 -17.96 11.50
C VAL A 67 8.45 -17.68 11.36
N GLN A 68 9.27 -18.69 11.62
CA GLN A 68 10.70 -18.65 11.31
C GLN A 68 10.91 -18.85 9.81
N LEU A 69 11.58 -17.91 9.13
CA LEU A 69 11.98 -18.04 7.72
C LEU A 69 13.48 -17.78 7.61
N GLY A 70 14.24 -18.84 7.34
CA GLY A 70 15.69 -18.78 7.43
C GLY A 70 16.17 -18.44 8.85
N ALA A 71 17.07 -17.47 8.96
CA ALA A 71 17.54 -16.93 10.24
C ALA A 71 16.57 -15.89 10.86
N GLN A 72 15.58 -15.42 10.10
CA GLN A 72 14.71 -14.32 10.51
C GLN A 72 13.42 -14.85 11.15
N LEU A 73 13.11 -14.33 12.34
CA LEU A 73 11.84 -14.61 13.03
C LEU A 73 10.80 -13.57 12.61
N PHE A 74 9.64 -14.05 12.19
CA PHE A 74 8.44 -13.25 11.94
C PHE A 74 7.38 -13.56 12.99
N VAL A 75 6.65 -12.55 13.44
CA VAL A 75 5.47 -12.69 14.30
C VAL A 75 4.29 -12.05 13.59
N VAL A 76 3.24 -12.84 13.35
CA VAL A 76 2.02 -12.38 12.68
C VAL A 76 1.01 -11.99 13.75
N LEU A 77 0.45 -10.78 13.63
CA LEU A 77 -0.56 -10.25 14.54
C LEU A 77 -1.92 -10.26 13.83
N ASN A 78 -2.91 -10.88 14.45
CA ASN A 78 -4.27 -10.99 13.93
C ASN A 78 -5.29 -10.42 14.92
N GLY A 79 -6.41 -9.94 14.42
CA GLY A 79 -7.47 -9.33 15.21
C GLY A 79 -7.17 -7.86 15.59
N TYR A 80 -8.23 -7.08 15.70
CA TYR A 80 -8.12 -5.63 15.86
C TYR A 80 -7.40 -5.26 17.17
N ASP A 81 -7.75 -5.89 18.28
CA ASP A 81 -7.21 -5.55 19.59
C ASP A 81 -5.70 -5.82 19.71
N VAL A 82 -5.21 -6.90 19.12
CA VAL A 82 -3.79 -7.25 19.12
C VAL A 82 -3.01 -6.25 18.26
N ILE A 83 -3.52 -5.94 17.07
CA ILE A 83 -2.90 -4.98 16.16
C ILE A 83 -2.91 -3.58 16.78
N LYS A 84 -4.00 -3.17 17.45
CA LYS A 84 -4.11 -1.89 18.16
C LYS A 84 -3.18 -1.83 19.36
N GLU A 85 -3.06 -2.89 20.14
CA GLU A 85 -2.10 -2.95 21.24
C GLU A 85 -0.66 -2.75 20.75
N ALA A 86 -0.25 -3.48 19.71
CA ALA A 86 1.11 -3.38 19.18
C ALA A 86 1.37 -2.03 18.49
N LEU A 87 0.53 -1.61 17.55
CA LEU A 87 0.82 -0.46 16.68
C LEU A 87 0.44 0.90 17.27
N VAL A 88 -0.46 0.92 18.27
CA VAL A 88 -0.92 2.17 18.90
C VAL A 88 -0.41 2.26 20.34
N LYS A 89 -0.73 1.28 21.20
CA LYS A 89 -0.37 1.35 22.63
C LYS A 89 1.13 1.15 22.87
N LYS A 90 1.77 0.27 22.08
CA LYS A 90 3.22 -0.03 22.14
C LYS A 90 3.95 0.48 20.89
N THR A 91 3.53 1.63 20.38
CA THR A 91 4.05 2.20 19.12
C THR A 91 5.58 2.35 19.10
N ASP A 92 6.21 2.75 20.21
CA ASP A 92 7.67 2.94 20.25
C ASP A 92 8.42 1.60 20.12
N ASP A 93 7.81 0.50 20.57
CA ASP A 93 8.34 -0.86 20.49
C ASP A 93 8.14 -1.52 19.11
N PHE A 94 7.22 -1.00 18.28
CA PHE A 94 6.84 -1.61 17.00
C PHE A 94 6.84 -0.63 15.83
N SER A 95 7.45 0.54 15.98
CA SER A 95 7.48 1.56 14.92
C SER A 95 8.66 1.42 13.97
N GLU A 96 9.65 0.58 14.28
CA GLU A 96 10.81 0.38 13.41
C GLU A 96 10.48 -0.48 12.18
N ARG A 97 11.44 -0.62 11.28
CA ARG A 97 11.29 -1.27 9.98
C ARG A 97 12.46 -2.20 9.71
N PRO A 98 12.21 -3.40 9.16
CA PRO A 98 13.29 -4.28 8.75
C PRO A 98 14.00 -3.70 7.53
N ARG A 99 15.32 -3.91 7.44
CA ARG A 99 16.07 -3.65 6.22
C ARG A 99 15.89 -4.82 5.26
N MET A 100 15.35 -4.56 4.09
CA MET A 100 15.11 -5.55 3.05
C MET A 100 16.19 -5.46 1.97
N HIS A 101 16.42 -6.55 1.23
CA HIS A 101 17.40 -6.56 0.13
C HIS A 101 17.10 -5.51 -0.94
N MET A 102 15.83 -5.21 -1.17
CA MET A 102 15.38 -4.16 -2.08
C MET A 102 15.89 -2.77 -1.67
N ASP A 103 16.03 -2.52 -0.37
CA ASP A 103 16.53 -1.25 0.16
C ASP A 103 18.03 -1.10 -0.16
N GLU A 104 18.78 -2.20 -0.09
CA GLU A 104 20.19 -2.22 -0.53
C GLU A 104 20.30 -1.90 -2.03
N ILE A 105 19.43 -2.45 -2.88
CA ILE A 105 19.42 -2.20 -4.33
C ILE A 105 19.05 -0.75 -4.65
N MET A 106 18.13 -0.16 -3.91
CA MET A 106 17.77 1.25 -4.05
C MET A 106 18.82 2.22 -3.48
N ILE A 107 19.97 1.72 -3.01
CA ILE A 107 20.98 2.49 -2.29
C ILE A 107 20.37 3.16 -1.04
N ALA A 108 19.23 2.66 -0.57
CA ALA A 108 18.56 3.13 0.63
C ALA A 108 19.34 2.62 1.84
N GLN A 109 20.39 3.35 2.22
CA GLN A 109 21.12 3.16 3.47
C GLN A 109 20.26 3.57 4.70
N GLY A 110 18.98 3.16 4.75
CA GLY A 110 18.02 3.55 5.79
C GLY A 110 17.69 5.04 5.75
N ARG A 111 17.37 5.58 4.57
CA ARG A 111 17.26 7.03 4.33
C ARG A 111 15.94 7.45 3.66
N ASP A 112 14.89 6.66 3.76
CA ASP A 112 13.59 6.94 3.12
C ASP A 112 12.46 7.29 4.10
N VAL A 113 11.21 7.43 3.64
CA VAL A 113 10.04 7.70 4.50
C VAL A 113 9.36 6.40 4.91
N GLN A 114 9.36 5.40 4.03
CA GLN A 114 8.65 4.13 4.23
C GLN A 114 9.37 3.16 5.19
N ILE A 115 10.70 3.05 5.11
CA ILE A 115 11.58 2.05 5.77
C ILE A 115 12.47 2.69 6.84
N ASN A 116 12.72 4.00 6.85
CA ASN A 116 13.58 4.59 7.88
C ASN A 116 12.93 4.59 9.27
N SER A 117 13.74 4.68 10.33
CA SER A 117 13.31 4.66 11.74
C SER A 117 14.04 5.70 12.60
N GLY A 118 13.54 5.98 13.79
CA GLY A 118 14.16 6.94 14.71
C GLY A 118 14.00 8.42 14.32
N PRO A 119 14.90 9.31 14.80
CA PRO A 119 14.79 10.76 14.63
C PRO A 119 14.72 11.23 13.18
N VAL A 120 15.48 10.59 12.28
CA VAL A 120 15.51 10.92 10.84
C VAL A 120 14.12 10.72 10.21
N TRP A 121 13.45 9.62 10.55
CA TRP A 121 12.09 9.37 10.08
C TRP A 121 11.09 10.35 10.70
N LYS A 122 11.20 10.66 12.00
CA LYS A 122 10.31 11.63 12.67
C LYS A 122 10.39 13.00 12.01
N GLU A 123 11.60 13.49 11.70
CA GLU A 123 11.81 14.76 10.99
C GLU A 123 11.17 14.71 9.60
N LYS A 124 11.50 13.68 8.80
CA LYS A 124 10.97 13.54 7.43
C LYS A 124 9.46 13.45 7.38
N ARG A 125 8.87 12.59 8.21
CA ARG A 125 7.41 12.43 8.27
C ARG A 125 6.73 13.74 8.64
N THR A 126 7.28 14.47 9.61
CA THR A 126 6.76 15.77 10.01
C THR A 126 6.81 16.75 8.84
N VAL A 127 7.96 16.87 8.17
CA VAL A 127 8.11 17.74 6.99
C VAL A 127 7.13 17.36 5.87
N VAL A 128 7.09 16.08 5.51
CA VAL A 128 6.18 15.56 4.46
C VAL A 128 4.72 15.89 4.79
N ILE A 129 4.25 15.56 6.00
CA ILE A 129 2.86 15.82 6.39
C ILE A 129 2.57 17.32 6.42
N THR A 130 3.49 18.15 6.93
CA THR A 130 3.32 19.61 6.95
C THR A 130 3.20 20.17 5.55
N ILE A 131 4.08 19.77 4.63
CA ILE A 131 4.05 20.20 3.23
C ILE A 131 2.75 19.73 2.56
N LEU A 132 2.39 18.46 2.69
CA LEU A 132 1.17 17.91 2.07
C LEU A 132 -0.11 18.58 2.61
N LYS A 133 -0.14 18.96 3.89
CA LYS A 133 -1.22 19.79 4.48
C LYS A 133 -1.24 21.21 3.90
N LYS A 134 -0.07 21.81 3.63
CA LYS A 134 0.04 23.12 2.96
C LYS A 134 -0.56 23.06 1.55
N PHE A 135 -0.29 22.01 0.79
CA PHE A 135 -0.86 21.75 -0.53
C PHE A 135 -2.34 21.39 -0.55
N GLY A 136 -2.99 21.41 0.62
CA GLY A 136 -4.43 21.26 0.71
C GLY A 136 -4.89 19.81 0.72
N MET A 137 -4.10 18.86 1.25
CA MET A 137 -4.66 17.59 1.69
C MET A 137 -5.83 17.85 2.65
N GLY A 138 -7.05 17.58 2.19
CA GLY A 138 -8.30 17.91 2.89
C GLY A 138 -8.85 19.33 2.65
N LYS A 139 -8.38 20.06 1.63
CA LYS A 139 -8.85 21.41 1.25
C LYS A 139 -9.20 21.50 -0.24
N LYS A 140 -9.86 22.60 -0.64
CA LYS A 140 -10.38 22.83 -2.00
C LYS A 140 -9.32 22.87 -3.11
N LEU A 141 -8.10 23.38 -2.84
CA LEU A 141 -7.06 23.54 -3.87
C LEU A 141 -6.57 22.20 -4.46
N LEU A 142 -6.41 21.18 -3.61
CA LEU A 142 -6.03 19.85 -4.08
C LEU A 142 -7.19 19.19 -4.81
N ALA A 143 -8.42 19.40 -4.32
CA ALA A 143 -9.63 18.88 -4.93
C ALA A 143 -9.76 19.35 -6.39
N SER A 144 -9.50 20.63 -6.69
CA SER A 144 -9.59 21.14 -8.05
C SER A 144 -8.58 20.47 -8.99
N ARG A 145 -7.32 20.26 -8.53
CA ARG A 145 -6.31 19.54 -9.32
C ARG A 145 -6.73 18.10 -9.62
N VAL A 146 -7.34 17.42 -8.65
CA VAL A 146 -7.87 16.06 -8.84
C VAL A 146 -9.07 16.08 -9.80
N GLN A 147 -9.98 17.04 -9.66
CA GLN A 147 -11.14 17.18 -10.56
C GLN A 147 -10.72 17.43 -12.02
N ASP A 148 -9.71 18.28 -12.23
CA ASP A 148 -9.15 18.52 -13.56
C ASP A 148 -8.59 17.22 -14.15
N GLU A 149 -7.84 16.45 -13.36
CA GLU A 149 -7.30 15.16 -13.82
C GLU A 149 -8.40 14.13 -14.10
N VAL A 150 -9.45 14.07 -13.28
CA VAL A 150 -10.63 13.22 -13.51
C VAL A 150 -11.32 13.58 -14.82
N LYS A 151 -11.39 14.86 -15.19
CA LYS A 151 -11.92 15.28 -16.49
C LYS A 151 -11.10 14.68 -17.65
N TYR A 152 -9.77 14.83 -17.61
CA TYR A 152 -8.90 14.24 -18.64
C TYR A 152 -9.00 12.71 -18.69
N TYR A 153 -9.15 12.06 -17.53
CA TYR A 153 -9.35 10.62 -17.44
C TYR A 153 -10.62 10.19 -18.16
N LEU A 154 -11.75 10.84 -17.87
CA LEU A 154 -13.03 10.54 -18.51
C LEU A 154 -13.02 10.85 -20.01
N ASP A 155 -12.38 11.94 -20.42
CA ASP A 155 -12.25 12.30 -21.85
C ASP A 155 -11.41 11.27 -22.62
N HIS A 156 -10.38 10.70 -21.98
CA HIS A 156 -9.62 9.59 -22.58
C HIS A 156 -10.45 8.31 -22.65
N LEU A 157 -11.26 8.02 -21.62
CA LEU A 157 -12.19 6.89 -21.64
C LEU A 157 -13.28 7.03 -22.70
N HIS A 158 -13.76 8.24 -22.97
CA HIS A 158 -14.72 8.53 -24.04
C HIS A 158 -14.21 8.09 -25.43
N GLY A 159 -12.90 8.23 -25.68
CA GLY A 159 -12.29 7.83 -26.95
C GLY A 159 -12.37 6.33 -27.28
N PHE A 160 -12.73 5.47 -26.31
CA PHE A 160 -12.93 4.04 -26.56
C PHE A 160 -14.34 3.70 -27.06
N ASP A 161 -15.31 4.64 -27.04
CA ASP A 161 -16.64 4.51 -27.65
C ASP A 161 -17.36 3.16 -27.34
N GLY A 162 -17.34 2.75 -26.08
CA GLY A 162 -17.97 1.50 -25.63
C GLY A 162 -17.21 0.20 -25.99
N HIS A 163 -16.06 0.28 -26.66
CA HIS A 163 -15.21 -0.88 -26.90
C HIS A 163 -14.60 -1.42 -25.60
N PRO A 164 -14.37 -2.75 -25.51
CA PRO A 164 -13.68 -3.36 -24.36
C PRO A 164 -12.31 -2.74 -24.11
N VAL A 165 -12.10 -2.24 -22.90
CA VAL A 165 -10.85 -1.60 -22.48
C VAL A 165 -10.37 -2.13 -21.13
N ASP A 166 -9.04 -2.25 -20.98
CA ASP A 166 -8.39 -2.41 -19.68
C ASP A 166 -8.16 -1.02 -19.07
N ILE A 167 -8.98 -0.66 -18.08
CA ILE A 167 -8.88 0.64 -17.42
C ILE A 167 -7.69 0.75 -16.48
N ARG A 168 -7.04 -0.35 -16.08
CA ARG A 168 -5.99 -0.33 -15.04
C ARG A 168 -4.86 0.59 -15.48
N ARG A 169 -4.36 0.42 -16.71
CA ARG A 169 -3.23 1.21 -17.21
C ARG A 169 -3.54 2.71 -17.24
N ILE A 170 -4.72 3.07 -17.76
CA ILE A 170 -5.17 4.47 -17.86
C ILE A 170 -5.33 5.06 -16.45
N THR A 171 -5.92 4.28 -15.55
CA THR A 171 -6.11 4.69 -14.15
C THR A 171 -4.77 4.91 -13.45
N THR A 172 -3.78 4.03 -13.65
CA THR A 172 -2.42 4.20 -13.11
C THR A 172 -1.72 5.43 -13.67
N LEU A 173 -1.83 5.71 -14.98
CA LEU A 173 -1.28 6.94 -15.56
C LEU A 173 -1.95 8.19 -15.00
N SER A 174 -3.26 8.13 -14.75
CA SER A 174 -4.02 9.25 -14.22
C SER A 174 -3.70 9.53 -12.75
N THR A 175 -3.63 8.52 -11.89
CA THR A 175 -3.20 8.69 -10.49
C THR A 175 -1.73 9.10 -10.39
N ALA A 176 -0.87 8.58 -11.28
CA ALA A 176 0.52 9.04 -11.41
C ALA A 176 0.60 10.54 -11.76
N ASN A 177 -0.30 11.03 -12.60
CA ASN A 177 -0.38 12.45 -12.94
C ASN A 177 -0.77 13.32 -11.74
N ILE A 178 -1.67 12.87 -10.87
CA ILE A 178 -2.03 13.61 -9.66
C ILE A 178 -0.80 13.78 -8.77
N ILE A 179 -0.09 12.69 -8.49
CA ILE A 179 1.09 12.77 -7.63
C ILE A 179 2.24 13.51 -8.32
N CYS A 180 2.43 13.39 -9.64
CA CYS A 180 3.35 14.22 -10.40
C CYS A 180 3.01 15.71 -10.24
N HIS A 181 1.74 16.09 -10.40
CA HIS A 181 1.30 17.46 -10.26
C HIS A 181 1.54 17.99 -8.83
N ILE A 182 1.34 17.16 -7.80
CA ILE A 182 1.69 17.53 -6.42
C ILE A 182 3.21 17.68 -6.25
N LEU A 183 4.00 16.77 -6.83
CA LEU A 183 5.45 16.71 -6.65
C LEU A 183 6.19 17.82 -7.39
N THR A 184 5.86 18.05 -8.67
CA THR A 184 6.59 18.91 -9.60
C THR A 184 5.78 20.13 -10.06
N GLY A 185 4.48 20.21 -9.75
CA GLY A 185 3.61 21.25 -10.28
C GLY A 185 3.24 21.04 -11.76
N GLN A 186 3.58 19.89 -12.36
CA GLN A 186 3.32 19.60 -13.76
C GLN A 186 2.47 18.34 -13.95
N ARG A 187 1.53 18.44 -14.89
CA ARG A 187 0.77 17.33 -15.45
C ARG A 187 1.40 16.92 -16.78
N TYR A 188 1.45 15.62 -17.06
CA TYR A 188 1.92 15.08 -18.33
C TYR A 188 0.75 14.56 -19.18
N ALA A 189 0.90 14.56 -20.50
CA ALA A 189 -0.05 13.89 -21.39
C ALA A 189 0.02 12.36 -21.19
N TYR A 190 -1.07 11.63 -21.42
CA TYR A 190 -1.07 10.16 -21.25
C TYR A 190 -0.17 9.41 -22.25
N HIS A 191 0.19 10.06 -23.36
CA HIS A 191 1.15 9.55 -24.34
C HIS A 191 2.57 10.09 -24.11
N ASP A 192 2.79 10.86 -23.04
CA ASP A 192 4.11 11.38 -22.71
C ASP A 192 5.07 10.22 -22.36
N GLU A 193 6.18 10.17 -23.08
CA GLU A 193 7.17 9.11 -22.96
C GLU A 193 7.83 9.09 -21.57
N THR A 194 7.93 10.24 -20.91
CA THR A 194 8.57 10.36 -19.60
C THR A 194 7.73 9.70 -18.53
N LEU A 195 6.43 10.04 -18.49
CA LEU A 195 5.48 9.45 -17.55
C LEU A 195 5.26 7.97 -17.84
N CYS A 196 5.03 7.59 -19.11
CA CYS A 196 4.77 6.21 -19.48
C CYS A 196 5.91 5.28 -19.07
N LYS A 197 7.15 5.65 -19.38
CA LYS A 197 8.32 4.85 -18.99
C LYS A 197 8.52 4.80 -17.49
N LEU A 198 8.24 5.89 -16.77
CA LEU A 198 8.35 5.89 -15.30
C LEU A 198 7.34 4.91 -14.68
N VAL A 199 6.09 4.93 -15.15
CA VAL A 199 5.05 3.98 -14.71
C VAL A 199 5.40 2.55 -15.12
N ASP A 200 5.92 2.32 -16.33
CA ASP A 200 6.36 0.99 -16.77
C ASP A 200 7.48 0.41 -15.91
N GLU A 201 8.47 1.24 -15.54
CA GLU A 201 9.54 0.81 -14.64
C GLU A 201 9.02 0.58 -13.21
N MET A 202 8.04 1.36 -12.74
CA MET A 202 7.37 1.07 -11.46
C MET A 202 6.62 -0.25 -11.51
N ASP A 203 5.84 -0.51 -12.55
CA ASP A 203 5.10 -1.76 -12.71
C ASP A 203 6.07 -2.95 -12.77
N ARG A 204 7.20 -2.81 -13.46
CA ARG A 204 8.26 -3.83 -13.45
C ARG A 204 8.84 -4.00 -12.05
N PHE A 205 9.08 -2.92 -11.33
CA PHE A 205 9.61 -2.93 -9.97
C PHE A 205 8.67 -3.65 -8.99
N THR A 206 7.37 -3.34 -9.01
CA THR A 206 6.37 -3.93 -8.12
C THR A 206 6.16 -5.42 -8.39
N ASN A 207 6.16 -5.84 -9.67
CA ASN A 207 6.05 -7.25 -10.06
C ASN A 207 7.33 -8.04 -9.78
N SER A 208 8.51 -7.44 -9.95
CA SER A 208 9.79 -8.11 -9.65
C SER A 208 9.98 -8.38 -8.16
N ASN A 209 9.38 -7.55 -7.31
CA ASN A 209 9.41 -7.70 -5.86
C ASN A 209 8.77 -9.02 -5.38
N GLN A 210 7.87 -9.62 -6.16
CA GLN A 210 7.33 -10.97 -5.89
C GLN A 210 8.42 -12.05 -5.87
N GLN A 211 9.47 -11.92 -6.69
CA GLN A 211 10.61 -12.85 -6.71
C GLN A 211 11.67 -12.53 -5.64
N ALA A 212 11.64 -11.32 -5.08
CA ALA A 212 12.56 -10.86 -4.04
C ALA A 212 12.24 -11.42 -2.65
N ALA A 213 11.06 -12.04 -2.45
CA ALA A 213 10.75 -12.78 -1.22
C ALA A 213 11.83 -13.82 -0.89
N VAL A 214 12.36 -14.51 -1.90
CA VAL A 214 13.40 -15.54 -1.72
C VAL A 214 14.72 -14.95 -1.20
N THR A 215 15.09 -13.74 -1.62
CA THR A 215 16.32 -13.06 -1.14
C THR A 215 16.14 -12.44 0.24
N ILE A 216 14.90 -12.19 0.68
CA ILE A 216 14.58 -11.85 2.09
C ILE A 216 14.89 -13.03 3.01
N PHE A 217 14.56 -14.27 2.58
CA PHE A 217 14.75 -15.47 3.41
C PHE A 217 16.18 -15.99 3.40
N PHE A 218 16.88 -15.83 2.26
CA PHE A 218 18.27 -16.23 2.10
C PHE A 218 19.10 -15.08 1.55
N PRO A 219 19.60 -14.18 2.42
CA PRO A 219 20.38 -13.03 2.00
C PRO A 219 21.62 -13.42 1.17
N PHE A 220 22.21 -14.60 1.37
CA PHE A 220 23.35 -15.05 0.59
C PHE A 220 23.02 -15.29 -0.90
N LEU A 221 21.76 -15.59 -1.24
CA LEU A 221 21.32 -15.74 -2.63
C LEU A 221 21.46 -14.44 -3.43
N LYS A 222 21.59 -13.28 -2.77
CA LYS A 222 21.90 -12.02 -3.43
C LYS A 222 23.25 -11.98 -4.14
N TYR A 223 24.20 -12.80 -3.68
CA TYR A 223 25.51 -12.93 -4.32
C TYR A 223 25.48 -13.90 -5.50
N LEU A 224 24.50 -14.81 -5.53
CA LEU A 224 24.29 -15.79 -6.60
C LEU A 224 23.39 -15.22 -7.71
N ARG A 225 22.36 -14.44 -7.36
CA ARG A 225 21.46 -13.75 -8.28
C ARG A 225 22.06 -12.40 -8.68
N ARG A 226 22.64 -12.32 -9.88
CA ARG A 226 22.94 -11.04 -10.53
C ARG A 226 21.64 -10.40 -11.02
N ASP A 227 20.92 -9.71 -10.14
CA ASP A 227 19.68 -8.98 -10.46
C ASP A 227 19.95 -7.70 -11.28
N THR A 228 20.62 -7.84 -12.42
CA THR A 228 21.06 -6.73 -13.29
C THR A 228 19.88 -5.97 -13.90
N ALA A 229 18.81 -6.66 -14.26
CA ALA A 229 17.60 -6.05 -14.80
C ALA A 229 16.90 -5.16 -13.77
N LEU A 230 16.72 -5.65 -12.54
CA LEU A 230 16.12 -4.89 -11.45
C LEU A 230 16.97 -3.67 -11.08
N ARG A 231 18.29 -3.84 -10.95
CA ARG A 231 19.23 -2.72 -10.72
C ARG A 231 19.15 -1.67 -11.83
N ARG A 232 19.04 -2.10 -13.10
CA ARG A 232 18.91 -1.19 -14.24
C ARG A 232 17.60 -0.40 -14.18
N GLY A 233 16.48 -1.07 -13.88
CA GLY A 233 15.18 -0.43 -13.71
C GLY A 233 15.20 0.62 -12.59
N VAL A 234 15.76 0.28 -11.42
CA VAL A 234 15.92 1.23 -10.30
C VAL A 234 16.78 2.44 -10.69
N LEU A 235 17.87 2.26 -11.44
CA LEU A 235 18.68 3.38 -11.92
C LEU A 235 17.93 4.26 -12.94
N GLU A 236 17.11 3.67 -13.80
CA GLU A 236 16.26 4.42 -14.75
C GLU A 236 15.22 5.26 -14.01
N ILE A 237 14.56 4.67 -13.01
CA ILE A 237 13.65 5.35 -12.09
C ILE A 237 14.35 6.54 -11.42
N GLN A 238 15.51 6.31 -10.82
CA GLN A 238 16.26 7.35 -10.12
C GLN A 238 16.62 8.49 -11.06
N ARG A 239 17.09 8.19 -12.28
CA ARG A 239 17.39 9.21 -13.29
C ARG A 239 16.17 10.06 -13.66
N ARG A 240 15.01 9.45 -13.86
CA ARG A 240 13.76 10.17 -14.20
C ARG A 240 13.24 11.03 -13.06
N LEU A 241 13.30 10.52 -11.84
CA LEU A 241 12.90 11.31 -10.67
C LEU A 241 13.89 12.45 -10.40
N GLN A 242 15.18 12.23 -10.68
CA GLN A 242 16.18 13.28 -10.60
C GLN A 242 15.90 14.40 -11.61
N SER A 243 15.52 14.08 -12.86
CA SER A 243 15.15 15.10 -13.84
C SER A 243 13.90 15.88 -13.43
N PHE A 244 12.94 15.25 -12.73
CA PHE A 244 11.78 15.94 -12.14
C PHE A 244 12.17 16.91 -11.02
N ILE A 245 13.16 16.54 -10.21
CA ILE A 245 13.69 17.43 -9.15
C ILE A 245 14.39 18.63 -9.76
N GLU A 246 15.21 18.39 -10.78
CA GLU A 246 15.94 19.46 -11.49
C GLU A 246 14.99 20.42 -12.19
N SER A 247 13.96 19.93 -12.87
CA SER A 247 12.96 20.78 -13.54
C SER A 247 12.05 21.56 -12.58
N SER A 248 12.10 21.26 -11.28
CA SER A 248 11.27 21.89 -10.25
C SER A 248 12.04 22.86 -9.35
N LYS A 249 13.37 23.03 -9.55
CA LYS A 249 14.23 23.89 -8.72
C LYS A 249 13.88 25.39 -8.81
N ASP A 250 13.43 25.86 -9.96
CA ASP A 250 13.18 27.30 -10.20
C ASP A 250 11.71 27.71 -10.01
N LYS A 251 10.87 26.80 -9.48
CA LYS A 251 9.43 27.05 -9.27
C LYS A 251 9.14 27.55 -7.86
N ASP A 252 8.03 28.25 -7.69
CA ASP A 252 7.64 28.77 -6.38
C ASP A 252 7.39 27.63 -5.39
N SER A 253 7.79 27.86 -4.13
CA SER A 253 7.55 26.98 -2.99
C SER A 253 6.05 26.75 -2.74
N GLU A 254 5.18 27.61 -3.25
CA GLU A 254 3.71 27.45 -3.16
C GLU A 254 3.13 26.53 -4.24
N ASP A 255 3.90 26.19 -5.28
CA ASP A 255 3.37 25.48 -6.45
C ASP A 255 3.49 23.96 -6.36
N ASN A 256 4.59 23.47 -5.76
CA ASN A 256 4.91 22.04 -5.72
C ASN A 256 5.70 21.58 -4.48
N PHE A 257 5.61 20.28 -4.18
CA PHE A 257 6.24 19.65 -3.02
C PHE A 257 7.76 19.81 -3.00
N ILE A 258 8.43 19.66 -4.16
CA ILE A 258 9.90 19.69 -4.26
C ILE A 258 10.43 21.06 -3.84
N ALA A 259 9.85 22.14 -4.36
CA ALA A 259 10.21 23.51 -4.00
C ALA A 259 9.90 23.80 -2.52
N SER A 260 8.74 23.37 -2.02
CA SER A 260 8.40 23.47 -0.58
C SER A 260 9.41 22.75 0.33
N TYR A 261 9.87 21.56 -0.07
CA TYR A 261 10.87 20.80 0.70
C TYR A 261 12.22 21.52 0.73
N GLN A 262 12.63 22.11 -0.40
CA GLN A 262 13.87 22.89 -0.48
C GLN A 262 13.79 24.17 0.37
N ALA A 263 12.66 24.89 0.32
CA ALA A 263 12.43 26.07 1.13
C ALA A 263 12.45 25.75 2.64
N GLU A 264 11.81 24.65 3.07
CA GLU A 264 11.85 24.19 4.46
C GLU A 264 13.27 23.84 4.91
N ARG A 265 14.05 23.15 4.06
CA ARG A 265 15.47 22.87 4.32
C ARG A 265 16.26 24.15 4.52
N GLU A 266 16.14 25.11 3.61
CA GLU A 266 16.85 26.39 3.71
C GLU A 266 16.44 27.19 4.95
N GLY A 267 15.15 27.19 5.28
CA GLY A 267 14.64 27.83 6.49
C GLY A 267 15.29 27.27 7.75
N LYS A 268 15.40 25.94 7.87
CA LYS A 268 16.09 25.27 9.00
C LYS A 268 17.57 25.63 9.07
N LEU A 269 18.26 25.59 7.93
CA LEU A 269 19.69 25.94 7.86
C LEU A 269 19.93 27.40 8.27
N ARG A 270 19.08 28.33 7.82
CA ARG A 270 19.15 29.75 8.23
C ARG A 270 18.92 29.96 9.73
N ARG A 271 18.12 29.10 10.37
CA ARG A 271 17.89 29.11 11.83
C ARG A 271 18.98 28.38 12.63
N GLY A 272 19.99 27.81 11.97
CA GLY A 272 21.05 27.04 12.63
C GLY A 272 20.59 25.69 13.17
N GLU A 273 19.44 25.17 12.70
CA GLU A 273 18.92 23.87 13.12
C GLU A 273 19.65 22.73 12.39
N ALA A 274 20.09 21.71 13.14
CA ALA A 274 20.58 20.48 12.53
C ALA A 274 19.44 19.79 11.78
N THR A 275 19.66 19.45 10.51
CA THR A 275 18.64 18.80 9.67
C THR A 275 19.22 17.61 8.92
N THR A 276 18.39 16.59 8.76
CA THR A 276 18.71 15.43 7.92
C THR A 276 18.31 15.66 6.47
N MET A 277 17.68 16.79 6.12
CA MET A 277 17.19 17.08 4.77
C MET A 277 18.33 17.32 3.78
N ASN A 278 18.53 16.40 2.83
CA ASN A 278 19.50 16.51 1.73
C ASN A 278 18.90 16.04 0.39
N GLU A 279 19.63 16.23 -0.71
CA GLU A 279 19.14 15.88 -2.05
C GLU A 279 18.82 14.39 -2.20
N PHE A 280 19.64 13.51 -1.62
CA PHE A 280 19.39 12.08 -1.63
C PHE A 280 18.07 11.73 -0.92
N ASN A 281 17.81 12.35 0.23
CA ASN A 281 16.57 12.19 0.99
C ASN A 281 15.36 12.76 0.26
N LEU A 282 15.54 13.85 -0.50
CA LEU A 282 14.51 14.40 -1.36
C LEU A 282 14.15 13.41 -2.49
N LEU A 283 15.14 12.93 -3.25
CA LEU A 283 14.94 11.95 -4.32
C LEU A 283 14.15 10.73 -3.85
N LYS A 284 14.51 10.22 -2.67
CA LYS A 284 13.84 9.05 -2.11
C LYS A 284 12.45 9.37 -1.56
N THR A 285 12.23 10.56 -1.00
CA THR A 285 10.90 11.02 -0.59
C THR A 285 9.98 11.15 -1.81
N VAL A 286 10.48 11.72 -2.91
CA VAL A 286 9.76 11.82 -4.19
C VAL A 286 9.40 10.43 -4.72
N PHE A 287 10.34 9.48 -4.70
CA PHE A 287 10.06 8.08 -5.08
C PHE A 287 8.96 7.45 -4.21
N ASP A 288 9.06 7.56 -2.88
CA ASP A 288 8.12 6.95 -1.95
C ASP A 288 6.70 7.53 -2.11
N LEU A 289 6.60 8.84 -2.32
CA LEU A 289 5.33 9.53 -2.58
C LEU A 289 4.75 9.12 -3.93
N PHE A 290 5.57 9.09 -4.99
CA PHE A 290 5.14 8.68 -6.33
C PHE A 290 4.63 7.24 -6.35
N LEU A 291 5.39 6.29 -5.80
CA LEU A 291 4.99 4.87 -5.72
C LEU A 291 3.70 4.72 -4.90
N GLY A 292 3.64 5.37 -3.73
CA GLY A 292 2.49 5.28 -2.83
C GLY A 292 1.21 5.85 -3.43
N GLY A 293 1.27 7.05 -4.04
CA GLY A 293 0.11 7.72 -4.63
C GLY A 293 -0.36 7.12 -5.96
N THR A 294 0.53 6.44 -6.69
CA THR A 294 0.19 5.87 -7.99
C THR A 294 -0.50 4.51 -7.87
N GLU A 295 0.21 3.51 -7.31
CA GLU A 295 -0.20 2.10 -7.37
C GLU A 295 -1.40 1.80 -6.47
N THR A 296 -1.49 2.43 -5.29
CA THR A 296 -2.52 2.08 -4.30
C THR A 296 -3.89 2.60 -4.69
N THR A 297 -4.01 3.88 -5.08
CA THR A 297 -5.28 4.46 -5.53
C THR A 297 -5.73 3.79 -6.82
N SER A 298 -4.85 3.60 -7.82
CA SER A 298 -5.25 3.01 -9.11
C SER A 298 -5.76 1.58 -8.93
N THR A 299 -5.12 0.78 -8.08
CA THR A 299 -5.56 -0.57 -7.74
C THR A 299 -6.94 -0.55 -7.09
N THR A 300 -7.19 0.40 -6.17
CA THR A 300 -8.49 0.53 -5.49
C THR A 300 -9.60 0.95 -6.44
N ILE A 301 -9.36 1.90 -7.34
CA ILE A 301 -10.32 2.31 -8.39
C ILE A 301 -10.62 1.13 -9.33
N THR A 302 -9.60 0.36 -9.70
CA THR A 302 -9.75 -0.83 -10.55
C THR A 302 -10.59 -1.91 -9.86
N TRP A 303 -10.38 -2.16 -8.55
CA TRP A 303 -11.23 -3.05 -7.76
C TRP A 303 -12.68 -2.56 -7.67
N PHE A 304 -12.90 -1.26 -7.46
CA PHE A 304 -14.25 -0.70 -7.45
C PHE A 304 -14.97 -0.99 -8.77
N ALA A 305 -14.32 -0.71 -9.90
CA ALA A 305 -14.91 -0.99 -11.22
C ALA A 305 -15.27 -2.47 -11.36
N LEU A 306 -14.38 -3.38 -10.95
CA LEU A 306 -14.63 -4.83 -10.97
C LEU A 306 -15.79 -5.24 -10.05
N PHE A 307 -15.95 -4.62 -8.89
CA PHE A 307 -17.11 -4.84 -8.03
C PHE A 307 -18.39 -4.33 -8.72
N MET A 308 -18.37 -3.18 -9.38
CA MET A 308 -19.55 -2.68 -10.10
C MET A 308 -20.01 -3.58 -11.25
N LEU A 309 -19.11 -4.36 -11.85
CA LEU A 309 -19.47 -5.40 -12.83
C LEU A 309 -20.19 -6.59 -12.21
N ASN A 310 -19.84 -6.94 -10.97
CA ASN A 310 -20.37 -8.10 -10.26
C ASN A 310 -21.60 -7.76 -9.39
N TYR A 311 -21.80 -6.49 -9.07
CA TYR A 311 -22.89 -5.98 -8.23
C TYR A 311 -23.59 -4.81 -8.97
N PRO A 312 -24.29 -5.09 -10.08
CA PRO A 312 -24.91 -4.05 -10.91
C PRO A 312 -26.03 -3.29 -10.18
N ASP A 313 -26.69 -3.92 -9.22
CA ASP A 313 -27.68 -3.29 -8.34
C ASP A 313 -27.04 -2.20 -7.46
N VAL A 314 -25.84 -2.46 -6.95
CA VAL A 314 -25.07 -1.46 -6.18
C VAL A 314 -24.65 -0.31 -7.08
N GLN A 315 -24.20 -0.61 -8.30
CA GLN A 315 -23.85 0.41 -9.29
C GLN A 315 -25.04 1.34 -9.57
N GLU A 316 -26.25 0.79 -9.70
CA GLU A 316 -27.43 1.59 -9.98
C GLU A 316 -27.89 2.44 -8.81
N LYS A 317 -27.87 1.90 -7.58
CA LYS A 317 -28.12 2.70 -6.36
C LYS A 317 -27.17 3.89 -6.22
N ILE A 318 -25.89 3.71 -6.56
CA ILE A 318 -24.90 4.81 -6.57
C ILE A 318 -25.29 5.85 -7.62
N PHE A 319 -25.65 5.42 -8.84
CA PHE A 319 -26.05 6.35 -9.90
C PHE A 319 -27.34 7.11 -9.53
N GLU A 320 -28.35 6.44 -8.98
CA GLU A 320 -29.60 7.06 -8.52
C GLU A 320 -29.34 8.12 -7.44
N GLU A 321 -28.47 7.82 -6.48
CA GLU A 321 -28.05 8.78 -5.45
C GLU A 321 -27.37 10.01 -6.06
N ILE A 322 -26.41 9.80 -6.99
CA ILE A 322 -25.72 10.90 -7.68
C ILE A 322 -26.71 11.73 -8.49
N ASN A 323 -27.59 11.10 -9.27
CA ASN A 323 -28.56 11.80 -10.09
C ASN A 323 -29.52 12.65 -9.23
N LYS A 324 -29.96 12.12 -8.08
CA LYS A 324 -30.84 12.83 -7.15
C LYS A 324 -30.15 14.02 -6.45
N CYS A 325 -28.92 13.85 -5.99
CA CYS A 325 -28.25 14.85 -5.14
C CYS A 325 -27.38 15.85 -5.91
N VAL A 326 -26.88 15.47 -7.09
CA VAL A 326 -25.93 16.24 -7.92
C VAL A 326 -26.51 16.53 -9.31
N GLY A 327 -27.24 15.58 -9.89
CA GLY A 327 -27.71 15.62 -11.29
C GLY A 327 -26.64 15.16 -12.29
N THR A 328 -26.93 15.29 -13.58
CA THR A 328 -26.05 14.94 -14.72
C THR A 328 -25.47 16.16 -15.45
N GLU A 329 -25.89 17.38 -15.07
CA GLU A 329 -25.51 18.63 -15.74
C GLU A 329 -24.13 19.17 -15.37
N ARG A 330 -23.60 18.75 -14.20
CA ARG A 330 -22.27 19.12 -13.73
C ARG A 330 -21.53 17.92 -13.14
N PRO A 331 -20.19 17.91 -13.17
CA PRO A 331 -19.44 16.88 -12.47
C PRO A 331 -19.62 16.97 -10.94
N PRO A 332 -19.50 15.85 -10.21
CA PRO A 332 -19.47 15.85 -8.76
C PRO A 332 -18.24 16.60 -8.23
N THR A 333 -18.41 17.19 -7.06
CA THR A 333 -17.36 17.94 -6.36
C THR A 333 -17.21 17.44 -4.93
N LEU A 334 -16.11 17.76 -4.25
CA LEU A 334 -15.96 17.37 -2.84
C LEU A 334 -17.05 17.93 -1.92
N GLU A 335 -17.70 19.03 -2.31
CA GLU A 335 -18.81 19.61 -1.54
C GLU A 335 -20.06 18.73 -1.55
N ASP A 336 -20.17 17.82 -2.53
CA ASP A 336 -21.26 16.86 -2.63
C ASP A 336 -21.05 15.64 -1.73
N ARG A 337 -19.83 15.41 -1.23
CA ARG A 337 -19.47 14.22 -0.46
C ARG A 337 -20.39 13.94 0.74
N PRO A 338 -20.80 14.92 1.56
CA PRO A 338 -21.73 14.65 2.66
C PRO A 338 -23.12 14.17 2.24
N LYS A 339 -23.53 14.44 0.99
CA LYS A 339 -24.86 14.09 0.46
C LYS A 339 -24.91 12.70 -0.19
N LEU A 340 -23.76 12.16 -0.59
CA LEU A 340 -23.65 10.88 -1.30
C LEU A 340 -23.29 9.75 -0.33
N VAL A 341 -24.21 9.44 0.59
CA VAL A 341 -23.98 8.47 1.68
C VAL A 341 -23.68 7.08 1.14
N TYR A 342 -24.47 6.59 0.19
CA TYR A 342 -24.35 5.26 -0.38
C TYR A 342 -23.05 5.11 -1.18
N LEU A 343 -22.63 6.13 -1.93
CA LEU A 343 -21.31 6.14 -2.55
C LEU A 343 -20.18 6.10 -1.51
N ASN A 344 -20.24 6.90 -0.43
CA ASN A 344 -19.22 6.85 0.62
C ASN A 344 -19.16 5.46 1.27
N ALA A 345 -20.32 4.82 1.45
CA ALA A 345 -20.42 3.45 1.96
C ALA A 345 -19.78 2.44 0.98
N ALA A 346 -20.00 2.58 -0.32
CA ALA A 346 -19.39 1.74 -1.36
C ALA A 346 -17.87 1.93 -1.46
N ILE A 347 -17.35 3.15 -1.24
CA ILE A 347 -15.91 3.42 -1.18
C ILE A 347 -15.29 2.70 0.02
N LYS A 348 -15.92 2.78 1.20
CA LYS A 348 -15.48 2.07 2.41
C LYS A 348 -15.50 0.56 2.22
N GLU A 349 -16.56 0.03 1.62
CA GLU A 349 -16.67 -1.41 1.31
C GLU A 349 -15.64 -1.85 0.28
N THR A 350 -15.29 -0.99 -0.69
CA THR A 350 -14.20 -1.27 -1.63
C THR A 350 -12.86 -1.39 -0.91
N LEU A 351 -12.53 -0.41 -0.05
CA LEU A 351 -11.30 -0.43 0.73
C LEU A 351 -11.21 -1.68 1.62
N ARG A 352 -12.33 -2.07 2.26
CA ARG A 352 -12.41 -3.28 3.08
C ARG A 352 -12.26 -4.55 2.25
N ARG A 353 -13.07 -4.70 1.20
CA ARG A 353 -13.22 -5.94 0.42
C ARG A 353 -12.06 -6.22 -0.52
N ALA A 354 -11.47 -5.17 -1.10
CA ALA A 354 -10.26 -5.31 -1.91
C ALA A 354 -9.06 -5.66 -1.03
N SER A 355 -8.97 -5.03 0.16
CA SER A 355 -7.85 -5.14 1.10
C SER A 355 -6.52 -5.23 0.36
N ILE A 356 -6.16 -4.16 -0.33
CA ILE A 356 -5.08 -4.18 -1.31
C ILE A 356 -3.70 -4.40 -0.67
N LEU A 357 -3.57 -4.21 0.65
CA LEU A 357 -2.34 -4.43 1.43
C LEU A 357 -2.64 -5.32 2.65
N PRO A 358 -2.93 -6.62 2.44
CA PRO A 358 -3.52 -7.47 3.46
C PRO A 358 -2.62 -7.70 4.69
N GLN A 359 -1.29 -7.69 4.53
CA GLN A 359 -0.33 -7.81 5.64
C GLN A 359 0.30 -6.48 6.08
N SER A 360 -0.32 -5.35 5.72
CA SER A 360 0.24 -4.02 5.91
C SER A 360 1.70 -3.94 5.43
N VAL A 361 2.47 -2.97 5.94
CA VAL A 361 3.92 -2.93 5.75
C VAL A 361 4.57 -3.40 7.04
N ALA A 362 5.49 -4.37 6.96
CA ALA A 362 6.13 -5.03 8.10
C ALA A 362 6.86 -4.06 9.04
N ARG A 363 6.86 -4.36 10.34
CA ARG A 363 7.60 -3.62 11.38
C ARG A 363 8.79 -4.42 11.89
N LEU A 364 9.70 -3.75 12.57
CA LEU A 364 10.80 -4.37 13.32
C LEU A 364 10.58 -4.09 14.81
N CYS A 365 10.84 -5.09 15.64
CA CYS A 365 10.89 -4.97 17.09
C CYS A 365 12.35 -4.66 17.51
N PRO A 366 12.69 -3.43 17.94
CA PRO A 366 14.07 -3.04 18.22
C PRO A 366 14.58 -3.56 19.57
N ASN A 367 13.67 -3.89 20.47
CA ASN A 367 13.93 -4.39 21.81
C ASN A 367 13.14 -5.67 22.07
N GLU A 368 13.47 -6.39 23.13
CA GLU A 368 12.62 -7.48 23.61
C GLU A 368 11.36 -6.90 24.26
N VAL A 369 10.18 -7.43 23.92
CA VAL A 369 8.89 -6.89 24.34
C VAL A 369 7.96 -8.02 24.72
N ILE A 370 7.19 -7.86 25.80
CA ILE A 370 6.12 -8.79 26.15
C ILE A 370 4.82 -8.33 25.48
N LEU A 371 4.23 -9.17 24.65
CA LEU A 371 2.93 -8.95 24.01
C LEU A 371 1.99 -10.11 24.39
N ARG A 372 0.96 -9.82 25.19
CA ARG A 372 -0.05 -10.78 25.65
C ARG A 372 0.52 -12.09 26.21
N GLY A 373 1.57 -11.99 27.04
CA GLY A 373 2.22 -13.14 27.68
C GLY A 373 3.28 -13.84 26.83
N TYR A 374 3.45 -13.44 25.57
CA TYR A 374 4.55 -13.90 24.72
C TYR A 374 5.71 -12.91 24.74
N THR A 375 6.92 -13.45 24.82
CA THR A 375 8.14 -12.68 24.62
C THR A 375 8.43 -12.58 23.13
N ILE A 376 8.50 -11.35 22.62
CA ILE A 376 8.91 -11.03 21.26
C ILE A 376 10.38 -10.59 21.32
N PRO A 377 11.33 -11.39 20.81
CA PRO A 377 12.75 -11.05 20.86
C PRO A 377 13.08 -9.81 20.03
N LYS A 378 14.17 -9.13 20.41
CA LYS A 378 14.79 -8.09 19.59
C LYS A 378 15.12 -8.61 18.18
N GLY A 379 14.88 -7.77 17.17
CA GLY A 379 15.13 -8.06 15.77
C GLY A 379 14.01 -8.86 15.08
N THR A 380 12.91 -9.14 15.78
CA THR A 380 11.75 -9.83 15.20
C THR A 380 11.01 -8.93 14.22
N ILE A 381 10.63 -9.49 13.07
CA ILE A 381 9.78 -8.80 12.09
C ILE A 381 8.31 -9.02 12.48
N ILE A 382 7.56 -7.94 12.62
CA ILE A 382 6.14 -7.98 12.94
C ILE A 382 5.33 -7.78 11.66
N VAL A 383 4.35 -8.65 11.45
CA VAL A 383 3.46 -8.64 10.29
C VAL A 383 2.03 -8.41 10.76
N PRO A 384 1.51 -7.17 10.71
CA PRO A 384 0.11 -6.90 11.03
C PRO A 384 -0.79 -7.41 9.92
N ASN A 385 -1.59 -8.44 10.20
CA ASN A 385 -2.51 -9.00 9.22
C ASN A 385 -3.84 -8.22 9.21
N LEU A 386 -3.97 -7.21 8.35
CA LEU A 386 -5.19 -6.41 8.23
C LEU A 386 -6.38 -7.25 7.76
N ASP A 387 -6.17 -8.27 6.92
CA ASP A 387 -7.24 -9.17 6.48
C ASP A 387 -7.95 -9.86 7.66
N SER A 388 -7.21 -10.18 8.73
CA SER A 388 -7.81 -10.77 9.94
C SER A 388 -8.83 -9.87 10.63
N VAL A 389 -8.80 -8.56 10.34
CA VAL A 389 -9.72 -7.54 10.85
C VAL A 389 -10.77 -7.20 9.80
N LEU A 390 -10.33 -6.94 8.56
CA LEU A 390 -11.20 -6.51 7.46
C LEU A 390 -12.15 -7.61 6.98
N PHE A 391 -11.88 -8.87 7.32
CA PHE A 391 -12.73 -10.03 7.04
C PHE A 391 -13.23 -10.74 8.31
N ASP A 392 -13.15 -10.10 9.48
CA ASP A 392 -13.64 -10.68 10.72
C ASP A 392 -15.18 -10.74 10.73
N GLU A 393 -15.73 -11.95 10.85
CA GLU A 393 -17.18 -12.18 10.87
C GLU A 393 -17.87 -11.57 12.09
N THR A 394 -17.16 -11.40 13.22
CA THR A 394 -17.73 -10.78 14.42
C THR A 394 -17.87 -9.27 14.27
N ILE A 395 -17.07 -8.65 13.39
CA ILE A 395 -17.09 -7.21 13.12
C ILE A 395 -18.00 -6.92 11.93
N TRP A 396 -17.86 -7.68 10.84
CA TRP A 396 -18.50 -7.39 9.56
C TRP A 396 -19.76 -8.20 9.30
N GLY A 397 -20.09 -9.18 10.14
CA GLY A 397 -21.20 -10.11 9.95
C GLY A 397 -20.79 -11.38 9.18
N PRO A 398 -21.73 -12.31 8.96
CA PRO A 398 -21.43 -13.69 8.51
C PRO A 398 -20.92 -13.81 7.06
N ASP A 399 -20.96 -12.73 6.29
CA ASP A 399 -20.64 -12.73 4.87
C ASP A 399 -19.53 -11.71 4.50
N PRO A 400 -18.37 -11.71 5.18
CA PRO A 400 -17.33 -10.68 5.01
C PRO A 400 -16.74 -10.66 3.59
N TRP A 401 -16.93 -11.72 2.81
CA TRP A 401 -16.47 -11.82 1.42
C TRP A 401 -17.49 -11.30 0.39
N SER A 402 -18.70 -10.93 0.80
CA SER A 402 -19.69 -10.27 -0.06
C SER A 402 -19.46 -8.77 -0.07
N PHE A 403 -19.61 -8.14 -1.23
CA PHE A 403 -19.57 -6.68 -1.36
C PHE A 403 -20.94 -6.11 -0.96
N ARG A 404 -21.02 -5.49 0.22
CA ARG A 404 -22.26 -4.90 0.76
C ARG A 404 -21.99 -3.52 1.36
N PRO A 405 -22.19 -2.41 0.60
CA PRO A 405 -22.04 -1.05 1.10
C PRO A 405 -22.85 -0.77 2.37
N GLU A 406 -24.02 -1.40 2.52
CA GLU A 406 -24.93 -1.22 3.65
C GLU A 406 -24.29 -1.52 5.03
N ARG A 407 -23.14 -2.25 5.09
CA ARG A 407 -22.35 -2.40 6.33
C ARG A 407 -21.94 -1.05 6.94
N PHE A 408 -21.77 -0.04 6.10
CA PHE A 408 -21.31 1.28 6.49
C PHE A 408 -22.44 2.31 6.62
N ILE A 409 -23.70 1.86 6.64
CA ILE A 409 -24.85 2.73 6.83
C ILE A 409 -25.54 2.33 8.15
N ASP A 410 -25.96 3.31 8.94
CA ASP A 410 -26.73 3.07 10.16
C ASP A 410 -28.24 3.08 9.93
N GLU A 411 -29.01 2.81 10.99
CA GLU A 411 -30.48 2.77 10.93
C GLU A 411 -31.10 4.12 10.57
N LYS A 412 -30.37 5.22 10.72
CA LYS A 412 -30.79 6.58 10.34
C LYS A 412 -30.43 6.94 8.90
N GLY A 413 -29.72 6.06 8.20
CA GLY A 413 -29.20 6.35 6.86
C GLY A 413 -27.94 7.21 6.88
N GLU A 414 -27.22 7.29 8.00
CA GLU A 414 -25.96 8.03 8.14
C GLU A 414 -24.74 7.11 7.96
N ILE A 415 -23.61 7.70 7.58
CA ILE A 415 -22.37 6.96 7.33
C ILE A 415 -21.71 6.50 8.65
N LYS A 416 -21.44 5.20 8.77
CA LYS A 416 -20.65 4.62 9.86
C LYS A 416 -19.15 4.73 9.61
N ASN A 417 -18.40 4.94 10.68
CA ASN A 417 -16.94 4.94 10.68
C ASN A 417 -16.39 3.97 11.72
N PRO A 418 -16.47 2.64 11.48
CA PRO A 418 -15.89 1.64 12.39
C PRO A 418 -14.39 1.85 12.54
N GLU A 419 -13.87 1.78 13.77
CA GLU A 419 -12.42 1.92 14.01
C GLU A 419 -11.62 0.73 13.45
N GLU A 420 -12.31 -0.37 13.15
CA GLU A 420 -11.82 -1.62 12.58
C GLU A 420 -11.62 -1.54 11.06
N LEU A 421 -12.14 -0.50 10.40
CA LEU A 421 -11.81 -0.22 9.00
C LEU A 421 -10.41 0.41 8.92
N ILE A 422 -9.39 -0.44 8.83
CA ILE A 422 -7.97 -0.03 8.87
C ILE A 422 -7.18 -0.23 7.56
N PRO A 423 -7.72 0.05 6.36
CA PRO A 423 -7.02 -0.17 5.09
C PRO A 423 -5.75 0.68 4.94
N PHE A 424 -5.65 1.79 5.68
CA PHE A 424 -4.50 2.69 5.71
C PHE A 424 -3.52 2.38 6.86
N GLY A 425 -3.73 1.29 7.59
CA GLY A 425 -3.03 0.96 8.83
C GLY A 425 -3.41 1.91 9.98
N ILE A 426 -2.77 1.72 11.14
CA ILE A 426 -3.02 2.51 12.36
C ILE A 426 -1.72 2.91 13.06
N GLY A 427 -1.82 3.80 14.04
CA GLY A 427 -0.70 4.27 14.85
C GLY A 427 0.20 5.30 14.15
N HIS A 428 1.40 5.53 14.68
CA HIS A 428 2.33 6.57 14.20
C HIS A 428 2.74 6.43 12.73
N ARG A 429 2.54 5.24 12.17
CA ARG A 429 2.94 4.87 10.81
C ARG A 429 1.73 4.62 9.90
N ALA A 430 0.55 5.08 10.29
CA ALA A 430 -0.62 5.14 9.39
C ALA A 430 -0.30 5.96 8.13
N CYS A 431 -0.98 5.64 7.04
CA CYS A 431 -0.73 6.21 5.72
C CYS A 431 -0.75 7.75 5.77
N PRO A 432 0.34 8.43 5.38
CA PRO A 432 0.33 9.90 5.31
C PRO A 432 -0.57 10.44 4.18
N GLY A 433 -0.91 9.60 3.19
CA GLY A 433 -1.70 9.97 2.02
C GLY A 433 -3.20 9.67 2.13
N GLU A 434 -3.72 9.23 3.28
CA GLU A 434 -5.12 8.82 3.43
C GLU A 434 -6.12 9.89 2.97
N SER A 435 -5.91 11.15 3.36
CA SER A 435 -6.80 12.26 2.97
C SER A 435 -6.85 12.50 1.46
N LEU A 436 -5.70 12.39 0.78
CA LEU A 436 -5.63 12.48 -0.68
C LEU A 436 -6.29 11.27 -1.33
N ALA A 437 -5.99 10.05 -0.89
CA ALA A 437 -6.59 8.84 -1.43
C ALA A 437 -8.12 8.88 -1.32
N GLN A 438 -8.67 9.31 -0.17
CA GLN A 438 -10.12 9.46 -0.04
C GLN A 438 -10.72 10.52 -0.98
N THR A 439 -9.98 11.61 -1.25
CA THR A 439 -10.39 12.64 -2.20
C THR A 439 -10.41 12.11 -3.62
N GLU A 440 -9.34 11.42 -4.03
CA GLU A 440 -9.23 10.76 -5.34
C GLU A 440 -10.36 9.74 -5.51
N LEU A 441 -10.49 8.78 -4.59
CA LEU A 441 -11.52 7.75 -4.67
C LEU A 441 -12.92 8.35 -4.78
N PHE A 442 -13.24 9.37 -4.00
CA PHE A 442 -14.54 10.01 -4.12
C PHE A 442 -14.76 10.64 -5.50
N LEU A 443 -13.82 11.46 -5.99
CA LEU A 443 -13.97 12.20 -7.24
C LEU A 443 -13.94 11.30 -8.47
N TYR A 444 -13.04 10.31 -8.53
CA TYR A 444 -12.99 9.34 -9.63
C TYR A 444 -14.26 8.52 -9.68
N LEU A 445 -14.67 7.92 -8.55
CA LEU A 445 -15.76 6.94 -8.55
C LEU A 445 -17.12 7.61 -8.74
N SER A 446 -17.35 8.77 -8.15
CA SER A 446 -18.57 9.56 -8.41
C SER A 446 -18.67 9.96 -9.88
N SER A 447 -17.60 10.51 -10.46
CA SER A 447 -17.62 11.00 -11.85
C SER A 447 -17.69 9.85 -12.86
N LEU A 448 -17.04 8.71 -12.56
CA LEU A 448 -17.10 7.50 -13.39
C LEU A 448 -18.51 6.94 -13.46
N ILE A 449 -19.19 6.77 -12.31
CA ILE A 449 -20.55 6.22 -12.27
C ILE A 449 -21.60 7.21 -12.77
N GLN A 450 -21.39 8.52 -12.56
CA GLN A 450 -22.26 9.55 -13.14
C GLN A 450 -22.25 9.47 -14.68
N ARG A 451 -21.07 9.37 -15.29
CA ARG A 451 -20.91 9.44 -16.74
C ARG A 451 -21.15 8.10 -17.44
N TYR A 452 -20.77 6.99 -16.81
CA TYR A 452 -20.77 5.68 -17.45
C TYR A 452 -21.56 4.62 -16.67
N HIS A 453 -22.18 3.72 -17.43
CA HIS A 453 -22.66 2.43 -17.00
C HIS A 453 -21.59 1.39 -17.35
N LEU A 454 -21.01 0.77 -16.32
CA LEU A 454 -19.92 -0.19 -16.43
C LEU A 454 -20.49 -1.57 -16.70
N LEU A 455 -20.13 -2.17 -17.85
CA LEU A 455 -20.63 -3.46 -18.30
C LEU A 455 -19.51 -4.48 -18.49
N PRO A 456 -19.76 -5.77 -18.19
CA PRO A 456 -18.84 -6.84 -18.55
C PRO A 456 -18.76 -6.99 -20.08
N VAL A 457 -17.64 -7.51 -20.58
CA VAL A 457 -17.49 -7.79 -22.03
C VAL A 457 -18.54 -8.78 -22.52
N MET A 458 -18.78 -9.83 -21.72
CA MET A 458 -19.80 -10.85 -21.96
C MET A 458 -20.95 -10.68 -20.94
N PRO A 459 -22.16 -10.32 -21.42
CA PRO A 459 -23.33 -10.22 -20.54
C PRO A 459 -23.63 -11.55 -19.82
N GLY A 460 -24.00 -11.48 -18.55
CA GLY A 460 -24.42 -12.65 -17.76
C GLY A 460 -23.29 -13.54 -17.23
N VAL A 461 -22.02 -13.26 -17.56
CA VAL A 461 -20.86 -13.95 -17.01
C VAL A 461 -20.22 -13.08 -15.92
N PRO A 462 -20.22 -13.52 -14.64
CA PRO A 462 -19.55 -12.79 -13.57
C PRO A 462 -18.06 -12.59 -13.89
N SER A 463 -17.55 -11.39 -13.63
CA SER A 463 -16.14 -11.11 -13.84
C SER A 463 -15.33 -11.71 -12.68
N SER A 464 -14.25 -12.43 -13.00
CA SER A 464 -13.41 -13.08 -12.00
C SER A 464 -12.94 -12.09 -10.93
N LEU A 465 -13.16 -12.43 -9.65
CA LEU A 465 -12.65 -11.67 -8.50
C LEU A 465 -11.27 -12.17 -8.03
N ASN A 466 -10.59 -12.96 -8.86
CA ASN A 466 -9.24 -13.41 -8.60
C ASN A 466 -8.25 -12.23 -8.58
N TYR A 467 -7.12 -12.44 -7.91
CA TYR A 467 -6.11 -11.42 -7.71
C TYR A 467 -4.70 -11.95 -7.97
N LYS A 468 -3.80 -11.02 -8.32
CA LYS A 468 -2.36 -11.25 -8.35
C LYS A 468 -1.74 -10.73 -7.06
N CYS A 469 -1.03 -11.61 -6.37
CA CYS A 469 -0.35 -11.31 -5.11
C CYS A 469 0.97 -10.57 -5.38
N GLY A 470 0.99 -9.23 -5.35
CA GLY A 470 2.18 -8.39 -5.55
C GLY A 470 2.51 -7.52 -4.34
N LEU A 471 3.12 -6.35 -4.60
CA LEU A 471 3.22 -5.28 -3.59
C LEU A 471 1.82 -4.95 -3.05
N THR A 472 0.85 -4.87 -3.95
CA THR A 472 -0.59 -4.78 -3.67
C THR A 472 -1.30 -6.03 -4.21
N MET A 473 -2.48 -6.34 -3.66
CA MET A 473 -3.40 -7.32 -4.26
C MET A 473 -4.14 -6.65 -5.40
N THR A 474 -3.69 -6.89 -6.63
CA THR A 474 -4.30 -6.34 -7.84
C THR A 474 -5.28 -7.34 -8.44
N PRO A 475 -6.38 -6.91 -9.08
CA PRO A 475 -7.22 -7.83 -9.85
C PRO A 475 -6.41 -8.55 -10.93
N GLU A 476 -6.82 -9.77 -11.28
CA GLU A 476 -6.38 -10.36 -12.55
C GLU A 476 -6.81 -9.49 -13.74
N TYR A 477 -6.18 -9.69 -14.90
CA TYR A 477 -6.52 -8.89 -16.08
C TYR A 477 -8.00 -9.08 -16.46
N PHE A 478 -8.71 -7.97 -16.65
CA PHE A 478 -10.07 -7.95 -17.16
C PHE A 478 -10.27 -6.72 -18.06
N GLN A 479 -11.30 -6.78 -18.89
CA GLN A 479 -11.73 -5.66 -19.72
C GLN A 479 -13.16 -5.28 -19.34
N ILE A 480 -13.51 -4.01 -19.56
CA ILE A 480 -14.85 -3.47 -19.33
C ILE A 480 -15.35 -2.71 -20.54
N LYS A 481 -16.67 -2.64 -20.70
CA LYS A 481 -17.34 -1.74 -21.64
C LYS A 481 -17.89 -0.56 -20.85
N LEU A 482 -17.60 0.65 -21.32
CA LEU A 482 -18.03 1.91 -20.72
C LEU A 482 -19.14 2.50 -21.59
N MET A 483 -20.39 2.34 -21.18
CA MET A 483 -21.54 2.89 -21.92
C MET A 483 -21.92 4.24 -21.32
N GLU A 484 -21.98 5.31 -22.11
CA GLU A 484 -22.41 6.61 -21.58
C GLU A 484 -23.85 6.54 -21.07
N ARG A 485 -24.08 7.08 -19.87
CA ARG A 485 -25.42 7.22 -19.31
C ARG A 485 -26.12 8.39 -20.00
N LYS A 486 -27.39 8.17 -20.37
CA LYS A 486 -28.21 9.24 -20.97
C LYS A 486 -28.42 10.34 -19.92
N LYS A 487 -28.24 11.58 -20.34
CA LYS A 487 -28.42 12.77 -19.50
C LYS A 487 -29.84 12.90 -18.97
#